data_AF-A0A8T4N936-F1
#
_entry.id   AF-A0A8T4N936-F1
#
_cell.length_a   1.000
_cell.length_b   1.000
_cell.length_c   1.000
_cell.angle_alpha   90.00
_cell.angle_beta   90.00
_cell.angle_gamma   90.00
#
_symmetry.space_group_name_H-M   'P 1'
#
loop_
_entity.id
_entity.type
_entity.pdbx_description
1 polymer ?
#
loop_
_entity_poly.entity_id
_entity_poly.type
_entity_poly.pdbx_seq_one_letter_code
_entity_poly.pdbx_strand_id
1 'polypeptide(L)'
;MSEMINICEDCAEDQKIPIIKKPTYSQLTQADKTYSVRERLDRMSGRRDSTEISSDQLTTQRNLARLKMPKTKQNHPEILDNYYWEVNIARRRAKMTTGQLAKKVDTTSNIIQDIERGIIPKDFQEIFLKLEALFGIKLLKARPQQINFLRKNTEQEKAILAAVASKRSGRKANEYEDIEEVDSPKSRNLRRGEQPEEIKASKKEDLSKVTLNDLIDRKRAREKYQMQSKQNEMMGDEIDLDEL
;
A
#
# COMPACT_ATOMS: atom_id res chain seq x y z
N MET A 1 19.31 -58.65 -34.67
CA MET A 1 17.94 -58.79 -35.19
C MET A 1 17.02 -58.30 -34.10
N SER A 2 16.28 -57.23 -34.32
CA SER A 2 15.34 -56.72 -33.30
C SER A 2 14.10 -57.61 -33.33
N GLU A 3 13.90 -58.37 -32.27
CA GLU A 3 12.73 -59.22 -32.08
C GLU A 3 11.56 -58.32 -31.63
N MET A 4 10.50 -58.25 -32.43
CA MET A 4 9.28 -57.53 -32.04
C MET A 4 8.50 -58.41 -31.06
N ILE A 5 8.44 -57.99 -29.80
CA ILE A 5 7.68 -58.66 -28.75
C ILE A 5 6.27 -58.09 -28.75
N ASN A 6 5.27 -58.95 -28.94
CA ASN A 6 3.86 -58.57 -28.81
C ASN A 6 3.47 -58.58 -27.33
N ILE A 7 2.99 -57.45 -26.83
CA ILE A 7 2.56 -57.25 -25.44
C ILE A 7 1.05 -56.98 -25.45
N CYS A 8 0.32 -57.51 -24.46
CA CYS A 8 -1.11 -57.26 -24.30
C CYS A 8 -1.40 -55.80 -23.85
N GLU A 9 -2.57 -55.23 -24.13
CA GLU A 9 -2.89 -53.82 -23.76
C GLU A 9 -2.80 -53.64 -22.23
N ASP A 10 -3.39 -54.56 -21.46
CA ASP A 10 -3.36 -54.55 -19.98
C ASP A 10 -1.91 -54.57 -19.44
N CYS A 11 -1.06 -55.41 -20.04
CA CYS A 11 0.35 -55.55 -19.68
C CYS A 11 1.14 -54.26 -19.95
N ALA A 12 0.81 -53.54 -21.03
CA ALA A 12 1.46 -52.29 -21.39
C ALA A 12 1.05 -51.15 -20.44
N GLU A 13 -0.21 -51.12 -19.99
CA GLU A 13 -0.68 -50.15 -19.00
C GLU A 13 -0.02 -50.38 -17.63
N ASP A 14 0.04 -51.63 -17.15
CA ASP A 14 0.68 -52.00 -15.87
C ASP A 14 2.16 -51.61 -15.83
N GLN A 15 2.87 -51.83 -16.94
CA GLN A 15 4.29 -51.50 -17.09
C GLN A 15 4.53 -50.06 -17.55
N LYS A 16 3.48 -49.23 -17.68
CA LYS A 16 3.53 -47.84 -18.16
C LYS A 16 4.28 -47.69 -19.50
N ILE A 17 4.15 -48.68 -20.37
CA ILE A 17 4.69 -48.65 -21.72
C ILE A 17 3.79 -47.74 -22.57
N PRO A 18 4.36 -46.76 -23.29
CA PRO A 18 3.55 -45.85 -24.11
C PRO A 18 2.89 -46.61 -25.28
N ILE A 19 1.55 -46.65 -25.27
CA ILE A 19 0.76 -47.30 -26.32
C ILE A 19 0.58 -46.33 -27.48
N ILE A 20 1.25 -46.59 -28.61
CA ILE A 20 1.04 -45.85 -29.85
C ILE A 20 -0.13 -46.49 -30.60
N LYS A 21 -1.32 -45.91 -30.48
CA LYS A 21 -2.52 -46.38 -31.21
C LYS A 21 -2.41 -46.02 -32.69
N LYS A 22 -2.96 -46.87 -33.57
CA LYS A 22 -3.08 -46.54 -35.00
C LYS A 22 -3.92 -45.26 -35.14
N PRO A 23 -3.47 -44.28 -35.97
CA PRO A 23 -4.23 -43.06 -36.17
C PRO A 23 -5.65 -43.36 -36.66
N THR A 24 -6.62 -42.59 -36.20
CA THR A 24 -7.99 -42.67 -36.72
C THR A 24 -8.05 -42.08 -38.13
N TYR A 25 -9.04 -42.51 -38.92
CA TYR A 25 -9.24 -41.99 -40.28
C TYR A 25 -9.40 -40.45 -40.31
N SER A 26 -10.05 -39.89 -39.28
CA SER A 26 -10.20 -38.44 -39.13
C SER A 26 -8.86 -37.73 -38.88
N GLN A 27 -7.93 -38.34 -38.14
CA GLN A 27 -6.59 -37.80 -37.92
C GLN A 27 -5.75 -37.83 -39.19
N LEU A 28 -5.81 -38.91 -39.97
CA LEU A 28 -5.15 -39.00 -41.27
C LEU A 28 -5.67 -37.92 -42.22
N THR A 29 -6.99 -37.79 -42.33
CA THR A 29 -7.64 -36.77 -43.17
C THR A 29 -7.27 -35.34 -42.73
N GLN A 30 -7.06 -35.08 -41.43
CA GLN A 30 -6.61 -33.77 -40.94
C GLN A 30 -5.13 -33.50 -41.20
N ALA A 31 -4.29 -34.55 -41.22
CA ALA A 31 -2.87 -34.45 -41.53
C ALA A 31 -2.63 -34.16 -43.02
N ASP A 32 -3.48 -34.72 -43.90
CA ASP A 32 -3.41 -34.50 -45.36
C ASP A 32 -3.91 -33.12 -45.81
N LYS A 33 -4.53 -32.33 -44.91
CA LYS A 33 -4.95 -30.97 -45.23
C LYS A 33 -3.75 -30.04 -45.34
N THR A 34 -3.57 -29.45 -46.52
CA THR A 34 -2.60 -28.38 -46.74
C THR A 34 -3.10 -27.06 -46.15
N TYR A 35 -2.45 -26.59 -45.09
CA TYR A 35 -2.74 -25.29 -44.47
C TYR A 35 -2.03 -24.15 -45.19
N SER A 36 -2.71 -23.01 -45.32
CA SER A 36 -2.06 -21.78 -45.78
C SER A 36 -1.04 -21.27 -44.75
N VAL A 37 -0.07 -20.44 -45.17
CA VAL A 37 0.93 -19.83 -44.26
C VAL A 37 0.24 -19.06 -43.12
N ARG A 38 -0.87 -18.37 -43.43
CA ARG A 38 -1.66 -17.63 -42.46
C ARG A 38 -2.31 -18.54 -41.42
N GLU A 39 -2.98 -19.61 -41.86
CA GLU A 39 -3.59 -20.60 -40.96
C GLU A 39 -2.57 -21.27 -40.05
N ARG A 40 -1.35 -21.54 -40.57
CA ARG A 40 -0.27 -22.11 -39.78
C ARG A 40 0.19 -21.16 -38.67
N LEU A 41 0.35 -19.87 -38.97
CA LEU A 41 0.69 -18.85 -37.98
C LEU A 41 -0.41 -18.65 -36.94
N ASP A 42 -1.68 -18.62 -37.37
CA ASP A 42 -2.82 -18.47 -36.47
C ASP A 42 -2.89 -19.65 -35.48
N ARG A 43 -2.73 -20.89 -35.96
CA ARG A 43 -2.66 -22.09 -35.10
C ARG A 43 -1.47 -22.07 -34.14
N MET A 44 -0.29 -21.67 -34.59
CA MET A 44 0.89 -21.58 -33.70
C MET A 44 0.74 -20.50 -32.65
N SER A 45 0.01 -19.42 -32.95
CA SER A 45 -0.25 -18.33 -31.99
C SER A 45 -1.30 -18.69 -30.92
N GLY A 46 -1.95 -19.86 -31.02
CA GLY A 46 -3.05 -20.26 -30.13
C GLY A 46 -4.34 -19.47 -30.36
N ARG A 47 -4.40 -18.61 -31.38
CA ARG A 47 -5.62 -17.91 -31.78
C ARG A 47 -6.44 -18.82 -32.69
N ARG A 48 -7.52 -19.40 -32.15
CA ARG A 48 -8.55 -20.04 -32.99
C ARG A 48 -9.19 -18.99 -33.91
N ASP A 49 -9.55 -19.42 -35.11
CA ASP A 49 -10.00 -18.64 -36.27
C ASP A 49 -10.48 -17.20 -35.96
N SER A 50 -9.72 -16.21 -36.44
CA SER A 50 -9.99 -14.78 -36.24
C SER A 50 -11.30 -14.27 -36.83
N THR A 51 -12.05 -15.12 -37.54
CA THR A 51 -13.33 -14.78 -38.19
C THR A 51 -14.54 -14.95 -37.28
N GLU A 52 -14.45 -15.75 -36.21
CA GLU A 52 -15.56 -15.99 -35.29
C GLU A 52 -15.29 -15.29 -33.95
N ILE A 53 -15.95 -14.15 -33.74
CA ILE A 53 -15.94 -13.48 -32.44
C ILE A 53 -16.61 -14.41 -31.44
N SER A 54 -15.85 -14.94 -30.49
CA SER A 54 -16.39 -15.77 -29.41
C SER A 54 -17.55 -15.06 -28.71
N SER A 55 -18.57 -15.81 -28.27
CA SER A 55 -19.68 -15.29 -27.47
C SER A 55 -19.22 -14.52 -26.25
N ASP A 56 -18.10 -14.92 -25.66
CA ASP A 56 -17.50 -14.26 -24.50
C ASP A 56 -16.89 -12.91 -24.88
N GLN A 57 -16.31 -12.82 -26.08
CA GLN A 57 -15.79 -11.57 -26.63
C GLN A 57 -16.93 -10.60 -26.97
N LEU A 58 -18.06 -11.08 -27.48
CA LEU A 58 -19.27 -10.26 -27.66
C LEU A 58 -19.83 -9.78 -26.32
N THR A 59 -19.84 -10.64 -25.31
CA THR A 59 -20.35 -10.31 -23.97
C THR A 59 -19.46 -9.27 -23.29
N THR A 60 -18.13 -9.44 -23.37
CA THR A 60 -17.17 -8.45 -22.85
C THR A 60 -17.27 -7.13 -23.60
N GLN A 61 -17.35 -7.12 -24.93
CA GLN A 61 -17.56 -5.88 -25.70
C GLN A 61 -18.88 -5.19 -25.35
N ARG A 62 -19.97 -5.95 -25.17
CA ARG A 62 -21.26 -5.40 -24.74
C ARG A 62 -21.20 -4.79 -23.35
N ASN A 63 -20.48 -5.43 -22.43
CA ASN A 63 -20.25 -4.93 -21.08
C ASN A 63 -19.37 -3.67 -21.09
N LEU A 64 -18.30 -3.66 -21.88
CA LEU A 64 -17.43 -2.50 -22.08
C LEU A 64 -18.20 -1.32 -22.67
N ALA A 65 -19.07 -1.55 -23.67
CA ALA A 65 -19.93 -0.52 -24.24
C ALA A 65 -20.95 0.04 -23.25
N ARG A 66 -21.33 -0.73 -22.23
CA ARG A 66 -22.22 -0.30 -21.14
C ARG A 66 -21.48 0.44 -20.03
N LEU A 67 -20.14 0.35 -19.96
CA LEU A 67 -19.36 1.14 -19.02
C LEU A 67 -19.43 2.61 -19.45
N LYS A 68 -20.30 3.37 -18.79
CA LYS A 68 -20.33 4.82 -18.93
C LYS A 68 -19.04 5.37 -18.36
N MET A 69 -18.29 6.10 -19.17
CA MET A 69 -17.15 6.85 -18.68
C MET A 69 -17.62 7.80 -17.57
N PRO A 70 -16.93 7.83 -16.42
CA PRO A 70 -17.27 8.76 -15.36
C PRO A 70 -17.22 10.19 -15.90
N LYS A 71 -18.14 11.03 -15.44
CA LYS A 71 -18.15 12.45 -15.81
C LYS A 71 -16.83 13.09 -15.42
N THR A 72 -16.34 13.99 -16.26
CA THR A 72 -15.18 14.81 -15.95
C THR A 72 -15.45 15.65 -14.71
N LYS A 73 -14.47 15.72 -13.82
CA LYS A 73 -14.57 16.49 -12.57
C LYS A 73 -14.44 17.97 -12.90
N GLN A 74 -15.18 18.80 -12.18
CA GLN A 74 -15.14 20.25 -12.33
C GLN A 74 -13.93 20.80 -11.59
N ASN A 75 -13.21 21.71 -12.24
CA ASN A 75 -12.08 22.41 -11.66
C ASN A 75 -12.42 23.88 -11.52
N HIS A 76 -11.95 24.49 -10.43
CA HIS A 76 -12.11 25.92 -10.17
C HIS A 76 -10.76 26.50 -9.72
N PRO A 77 -10.36 27.70 -10.17
CA PRO A 77 -9.03 28.27 -9.89
C PRO A 77 -8.76 28.44 -8.39
N GLU A 78 -9.77 28.75 -7.59
CA GLU A 78 -9.65 28.95 -6.14
C GLU A 78 -9.59 27.65 -5.33
N ILE A 79 -10.02 26.54 -5.93
CA ILE A 79 -10.17 25.24 -5.27
C ILE A 79 -8.95 24.35 -5.59
N LEU A 80 -8.58 23.51 -4.64
CA LEU A 80 -7.57 22.46 -4.81
C LEU A 80 -8.06 21.41 -5.82
N ASP A 81 -7.23 21.06 -6.80
CA ASP A 81 -7.64 20.17 -7.91
C ASP A 81 -8.15 18.79 -7.44
N ASN A 82 -7.67 18.34 -6.28
CA ASN A 82 -8.03 17.07 -5.65
C ASN A 82 -9.05 17.20 -4.50
N TYR A 83 -9.81 18.30 -4.43
CA TYR A 83 -10.72 18.57 -3.31
C TYR A 83 -11.69 17.41 -3.00
N TYR A 84 -12.27 16.79 -4.03
CA TYR A 84 -13.23 15.68 -3.90
C TYR A 84 -12.60 14.48 -3.17
N TRP A 85 -11.31 14.25 -3.40
CA TRP A 85 -10.55 13.13 -2.83
C TRP A 85 -10.22 13.42 -1.37
N GLU A 86 -9.75 14.62 -1.08
CA GLU A 86 -9.45 15.08 0.28
C GLU A 86 -10.69 14.98 1.18
N VAL A 87 -11.85 15.48 0.71
CA VAL A 87 -13.12 15.39 1.44
C VAL A 87 -13.51 13.92 1.70
N ASN A 88 -13.40 13.05 0.70
CA ASN A 88 -13.75 11.64 0.83
C ASN A 88 -12.83 10.91 1.83
N ILE A 89 -11.51 11.15 1.77
CA ILE A 89 -10.56 10.61 2.75
C ILE A 89 -10.87 11.13 4.15
N ALA A 90 -11.08 12.43 4.31
CA ALA A 90 -11.40 13.05 5.60
C ALA A 90 -12.62 12.41 6.24
N ARG A 91 -13.68 12.28 5.46
CA ARG A 91 -14.94 11.67 5.88
C ARG A 91 -14.73 10.22 6.30
N ARG A 92 -14.00 9.43 5.51
CA ARG A 92 -13.69 8.03 5.82
C ARG A 92 -12.86 7.88 7.09
N ARG A 93 -11.85 8.73 7.29
CA ARG A 93 -11.02 8.76 8.51
C ARG A 93 -11.86 9.08 9.75
N ALA A 94 -12.82 9.98 9.61
CA ALA A 94 -13.77 10.29 10.67
C ALA A 94 -14.92 9.27 10.81
N LYS A 95 -14.93 8.20 10.00
CA LYS A 95 -15.92 7.10 10.00
C LYS A 95 -17.37 7.57 9.97
N MET A 96 -17.66 8.64 9.21
CA MET A 96 -19.01 9.20 9.12
C MET A 96 -19.66 8.93 7.76
N THR A 97 -20.97 8.74 7.76
CA THR A 97 -21.77 8.64 6.52
C THR A 97 -22.00 10.02 5.90
N THR A 98 -22.37 10.08 4.62
CA THR A 98 -22.65 11.37 3.95
C THR A 98 -23.80 12.11 4.63
N GLY A 99 -24.82 11.38 5.13
CA GLY A 99 -25.93 11.96 5.87
C GLY A 99 -25.55 12.49 7.25
N GLN A 100 -24.59 11.86 7.93
CA GLN A 100 -24.06 12.37 9.20
C GLN A 100 -23.21 13.63 8.99
N LEU A 101 -22.39 13.66 7.94
CA LEU A 101 -21.62 14.85 7.57
C LEU A 101 -22.54 16.02 7.19
N ALA A 102 -23.59 15.74 6.40
CA ALA A 102 -24.62 16.71 6.01
C ALA A 102 -25.24 17.41 7.23
N LYS A 103 -25.62 16.62 8.25
CA LYS A 103 -26.16 17.14 9.51
C LYS A 103 -25.17 17.99 10.31
N LYS A 104 -23.87 17.71 10.25
CA LYS A 104 -22.85 18.50 10.97
C LYS A 104 -22.50 19.81 10.27
N VAL A 105 -22.69 19.88 8.96
CA VAL A 105 -22.36 21.03 8.11
C VAL A 105 -23.60 21.90 7.84
N ASP A 106 -24.78 21.45 8.27
CA ASP A 106 -26.09 22.03 7.96
C ASP A 106 -26.35 22.14 6.45
N THR A 107 -26.11 21.03 5.73
CA THR A 107 -26.29 20.94 4.27
C THR A 107 -27.10 19.71 3.89
N THR A 108 -27.52 19.62 2.62
CA THR A 108 -28.21 18.43 2.12
C THR A 108 -27.22 17.34 1.75
N SER A 109 -27.61 16.07 1.93
CA SER A 109 -26.74 14.93 1.61
C SER A 109 -26.36 14.86 0.12
N ASN A 110 -27.20 15.39 -0.77
CA ASN A 110 -26.95 15.38 -2.21
C ASN A 110 -25.75 16.28 -2.56
N ILE A 111 -25.66 17.46 -1.94
CA ILE A 111 -24.57 18.40 -2.16
C ILE A 111 -23.23 17.77 -1.78
N ILE A 112 -23.16 17.05 -0.66
CA ILE A 112 -21.94 16.35 -0.24
C ILE A 112 -21.58 15.23 -1.22
N GLN A 113 -22.57 14.45 -1.66
CA GLN A 113 -22.33 13.42 -2.68
C GLN A 113 -21.83 14.01 -3.99
N ASP A 114 -22.35 15.17 -4.39
CA ASP A 114 -21.92 15.86 -5.60
C ASP A 114 -20.49 16.39 -5.45
N ILE A 115 -20.11 16.93 -4.29
CA ILE A 115 -18.72 17.31 -3.97
C ILE A 115 -17.79 16.09 -4.07
N GLU A 116 -18.17 14.94 -3.48
CA GLU A 116 -17.38 13.70 -3.55
C GLU A 116 -17.25 13.14 -4.98
N ARG A 117 -18.27 13.38 -5.82
CA ARG A 117 -18.24 13.03 -7.25
C ARG A 117 -17.40 14.00 -8.09
N GLY A 118 -16.98 15.14 -7.53
CA GLY A 118 -16.22 16.16 -8.24
C GLY A 118 -17.10 17.17 -8.99
N ILE A 119 -18.31 17.44 -8.49
CA ILE A 119 -19.19 18.53 -8.94
C ILE A 119 -19.12 19.65 -7.90
N ILE A 120 -18.95 20.90 -8.35
CA ILE A 120 -18.83 22.06 -7.47
C ILE A 120 -20.20 22.74 -7.33
N PRO A 121 -20.78 22.82 -6.12
CA PRO A 121 -22.01 23.57 -5.88
C PRO A 121 -21.80 25.08 -6.07
N LYS A 122 -22.87 25.83 -6.31
CA LYS A 122 -22.79 27.30 -6.42
C LYS A 122 -22.27 27.95 -5.14
N ASP A 123 -22.72 27.46 -3.99
CA ASP A 123 -22.37 28.00 -2.67
C ASP A 123 -21.15 27.30 -2.05
N PHE A 124 -20.15 26.96 -2.88
CA PHE A 124 -19.01 26.15 -2.45
C PHE A 124 -18.17 26.83 -1.36
N GLN A 125 -18.09 28.16 -1.35
CA GLN A 125 -17.25 28.89 -0.40
C GLN A 125 -17.66 28.63 1.06
N GLU A 126 -18.95 28.77 1.38
CA GLU A 126 -19.45 28.56 2.75
C GLU A 126 -19.33 27.09 3.18
N ILE A 127 -19.66 26.17 2.27
CA ILE A 127 -19.59 24.73 2.54
C ILE A 127 -18.15 24.31 2.79
N PHE A 128 -17.21 24.81 1.97
CA PHE A 128 -15.80 24.45 2.10
C PHE A 128 -15.23 25.02 3.39
N LEU A 129 -15.58 26.24 3.77
CA LEU A 129 -15.19 26.81 5.07
C LEU A 129 -15.63 25.94 6.25
N LYS A 130 -16.86 25.43 6.24
CA LYS A 130 -17.37 24.53 7.28
C LYS A 130 -16.66 23.18 7.25
N LEU A 131 -16.41 22.61 6.07
CA LEU A 131 -15.68 21.35 5.92
C LEU A 131 -14.22 21.46 6.38
N GLU A 132 -13.55 22.54 6.01
CA GLU A 132 -12.18 22.86 6.46
C GLU A 132 -12.14 23.00 7.99
N ALA A 133 -13.11 23.71 8.60
CA ALA A 133 -13.19 23.85 10.06
C ALA A 133 -13.45 22.51 10.77
N LEU A 134 -14.28 21.64 10.19
CA LEU A 134 -14.63 20.35 10.78
C LEU A 134 -13.48 19.34 10.69
N PHE A 135 -12.81 19.26 9.53
CA PHE A 135 -11.78 18.26 9.27
C PHE A 135 -10.35 18.75 9.46
N GLY A 136 -10.11 20.06 9.51
CA GLY A 136 -8.76 20.64 9.57
C GLY A 136 -7.97 20.49 8.27
N ILE A 137 -8.65 20.44 7.12
CA ILE A 137 -8.05 20.22 5.79
C ILE A 137 -8.04 21.53 5.00
N LYS A 138 -7.18 21.63 3.98
CA LYS A 138 -7.15 22.73 3.01
C LYS A 138 -7.89 22.31 1.74
N LEU A 139 -8.98 23.00 1.41
CA LEU A 139 -9.73 22.86 0.17
C LEU A 139 -9.55 24.08 -0.74
N LEU A 140 -9.35 25.27 -0.17
CA LEU A 140 -9.11 26.52 -0.91
C LEU A 140 -7.60 26.81 -1.03
N LYS A 141 -7.13 27.15 -2.24
CA LYS A 141 -5.70 27.42 -2.52
C LYS A 141 -5.19 28.71 -1.87
N ALA A 142 -6.03 29.75 -1.83
CA ALA A 142 -5.60 31.10 -1.49
C ALA A 142 -5.46 31.36 0.03
N ARG A 143 -5.87 30.42 0.89
CA ARG A 143 -5.97 30.70 2.34
C ARG A 143 -4.79 30.12 3.12
N PRO A 144 -4.07 30.94 3.92
CA PRO A 144 -3.09 30.41 4.87
C PRO A 144 -3.82 29.53 5.89
N GLN A 145 -3.19 28.43 6.26
CA GLN A 145 -3.72 27.48 7.24
C GLN A 145 -3.84 28.20 8.58
N GLN A 146 -5.06 28.58 8.97
CA GLN A 146 -5.31 29.00 10.34
C GLN A 146 -5.27 27.73 11.17
N ILE A 147 -4.10 27.42 11.73
CA ILE A 147 -3.96 26.35 12.73
C ILE A 147 -4.69 26.85 13.97
N ASN A 148 -5.98 26.58 14.03
CA ASN A 148 -6.76 26.78 15.24
C ASN A 148 -6.30 25.72 16.24
N PHE A 149 -5.25 26.04 16.99
CA PHE A 149 -4.91 25.31 18.20
C PHE A 149 -6.06 25.49 19.18
N LEU A 150 -7.09 24.67 19.04
CA LEU A 150 -8.10 24.49 20.07
C LEU A 150 -7.35 23.85 21.25
N ARG A 151 -6.79 24.69 22.13
CA ARG A 151 -6.28 24.26 23.43
C ARG A 151 -7.47 23.78 24.24
N LYS A 152 -7.89 22.53 24.02
CA LYS A 152 -9.09 21.96 24.65
C LYS A 152 -8.93 21.74 26.14
N ASN A 153 -7.76 22.03 26.73
CA ASN A 153 -7.53 21.80 28.14
C ASN A 153 -6.44 22.70 28.75
N THR A 154 -6.57 24.01 28.59
CA THR A 154 -5.68 24.99 29.25
C THR A 154 -5.59 24.81 30.77
N GLU A 155 -6.65 24.32 31.41
CA GLU A 155 -6.66 24.09 32.86
C GLU A 155 -5.87 22.84 33.25
N GLN A 156 -5.99 21.74 32.51
CA GLN A 156 -5.18 20.55 32.74
C GLN A 156 -3.70 20.80 32.42
N GLU A 157 -3.40 21.56 31.36
CA GLU A 157 -2.03 21.98 31.05
C GLU A 157 -1.43 22.82 32.19
N LYS A 158 -2.18 23.80 32.72
CA LYS A 158 -1.76 24.59 33.89
C LYS A 158 -1.57 23.73 35.13
N ALA A 159 -2.43 22.75 35.38
CA ALA A 159 -2.31 21.84 36.51
C ALA A 159 -1.08 20.93 36.38
N ILE A 160 -0.82 20.39 35.19
CA ILE A 160 0.39 19.59 34.91
C ILE A 160 1.65 20.45 35.06
N LEU A 161 1.64 21.69 34.54
CA LEU A 161 2.77 22.61 34.68
C LEU A 161 3.03 22.96 36.15
N ALA A 162 1.97 23.19 36.95
CA ALA A 162 2.10 23.42 38.38
C ALA A 162 2.65 22.19 39.12
N ALA A 163 2.19 20.98 38.78
CA ALA A 163 2.67 19.73 39.36
C ALA A 163 4.13 19.41 38.99
N VAL A 164 4.56 19.75 37.77
CA VAL A 164 5.96 19.61 37.35
C VAL A 164 6.84 20.64 38.04
N ALA A 165 6.37 21.89 38.18
CA ALA A 165 7.09 22.95 38.88
C ALA A 165 7.31 22.60 40.37
N SER A 166 6.29 22.07 41.05
CA SER A 166 6.41 21.64 42.45
C SER A 166 7.35 20.45 42.62
N LYS A 167 7.33 19.47 41.70
CA LYS A 167 8.32 18.37 41.67
C LYS A 167 9.74 18.88 41.43
N ARG A 168 9.92 19.90 40.60
CA ARG A 168 11.24 20.50 40.33
C ARG A 168 11.76 21.31 41.52
N SER A 169 10.90 22.03 42.23
CA SER A 169 11.30 22.81 43.41
C SER A 169 11.51 21.95 44.66
N GLY A 170 10.83 20.79 44.76
CA GLY A 170 11.04 19.82 45.84
C GLY A 170 12.36 19.05 45.73
N ARG A 171 12.95 18.96 44.54
CA ARG A 171 14.31 18.42 44.33
C ARG A 171 15.39 19.48 44.55
N LYS A 172 15.35 20.18 45.68
CA LYS A 172 16.51 20.94 46.17
C LYS A 172 17.39 20.02 47.02
N ALA A 173 18.44 19.51 46.37
CA ALA A 173 19.81 19.41 46.88
C ALA A 173 20.14 18.51 48.08
N ASN A 174 19.51 17.35 48.26
CA ASN A 174 20.09 16.26 49.06
C ASN A 174 19.75 14.91 48.40
N GLU A 175 20.66 13.95 48.49
CA GLU A 175 20.73 12.65 47.79
C GLU A 175 21.33 12.68 46.37
N TYR A 176 22.61 13.03 46.30
CA TYR A 176 23.58 12.11 45.68
C TYR A 176 24.08 11.19 46.81
N GLU A 177 23.32 10.16 47.16
CA GLU A 177 23.86 8.98 47.83
C GLU A 177 23.44 7.77 46.99
N ASP A 178 24.47 7.11 46.46
CA ASP A 178 24.52 5.72 46.00
C ASP A 178 23.19 5.08 45.56
N ILE A 179 22.86 5.25 44.28
CA ILE A 179 22.06 4.24 43.59
C ILE A 179 23.01 3.09 43.30
N GLU A 180 23.08 2.16 44.23
CA GLU A 180 23.53 0.80 43.98
C GLU A 180 22.87 0.28 42.70
N GLU A 181 23.69 -0.41 41.93
CA GLU A 181 23.40 -1.10 40.68
C GLU A 181 22.26 -2.12 40.92
N VAL A 182 21.01 -1.68 40.79
CA VAL A 182 19.85 -2.58 40.85
C VAL A 182 19.80 -3.39 39.56
N ASP A 183 20.31 -4.61 39.69
CA ASP A 183 20.17 -5.73 38.77
C ASP A 183 18.72 -5.84 38.25
N SER A 184 18.51 -5.38 37.02
CA SER A 184 17.25 -5.58 36.32
C SER A 184 17.10 -7.07 35.94
N PRO A 185 15.98 -7.72 36.28
CA PRO A 185 15.79 -9.13 35.98
C PRO A 185 15.62 -9.36 34.47
N LYS A 186 16.64 -9.99 33.87
CA LYS A 186 16.59 -10.90 32.72
C LYS A 186 15.32 -10.83 31.86
N SER A 187 15.30 -9.88 30.92
CA SER A 187 14.62 -10.13 29.64
C SER A 187 15.47 -11.14 28.87
N ARG A 188 14.89 -12.34 28.71
CA ARG A 188 15.49 -13.47 28.02
C ARG A 188 15.70 -13.13 26.54
N ASN A 189 16.94 -13.32 26.09
CA ASN A 189 17.36 -13.74 24.76
C ASN A 189 16.73 -13.01 23.56
N LEU A 190 17.26 -11.82 23.24
CA LEU A 190 17.46 -11.45 21.84
C LEU A 190 18.95 -11.48 21.53
N ARG A 191 19.25 -12.25 20.49
CA ARG A 191 20.57 -12.69 20.04
C ARG A 191 21.53 -11.51 19.88
N ARG A 192 22.72 -11.66 20.48
CA ARG A 192 23.96 -10.95 20.12
C ARG A 192 24.20 -11.17 18.62
N GLY A 193 24.06 -10.12 17.83
CA GLY A 193 24.42 -10.11 16.42
C GLY A 193 24.37 -8.68 15.92
N GLU A 194 25.55 -8.07 15.84
CA GLU A 194 25.84 -6.82 15.11
C GLU A 194 25.09 -5.57 15.60
N GLN A 195 25.67 -4.89 16.59
CA GLN A 195 25.37 -3.46 16.77
C GLN A 195 25.78 -2.74 15.48
N PRO A 196 24.88 -1.97 14.85
CA PRO A 196 25.27 -1.16 13.70
C PRO A 196 26.37 -0.20 14.14
N GLU A 197 27.46 -0.11 13.39
CA GLU A 197 28.53 0.88 13.62
C GLU A 197 27.87 2.25 13.82
N GLU A 198 27.86 2.73 15.06
CA GLU A 198 27.29 4.03 15.39
C GLU A 198 28.06 5.08 14.59
N ILE A 199 27.37 5.65 13.60
CA ILE A 199 27.88 6.77 12.81
C ILE A 199 28.28 7.87 13.81
N LYS A 200 29.58 8.21 13.84
CA LYS A 200 30.23 9.13 14.79
C LYS A 200 29.61 10.54 14.90
N ALA A 201 28.55 10.84 14.15
CA ALA A 201 27.79 12.09 14.21
C ALA A 201 26.93 12.23 15.48
N SER A 202 26.55 11.12 16.15
CA SER A 202 25.83 11.19 17.44
C SER A 202 26.70 11.67 18.60
N LYS A 203 28.03 11.71 18.44
CA LYS A 203 28.98 12.20 19.46
C LYS A 203 29.30 13.70 19.35
N LYS A 204 28.74 14.41 18.37
CA LYS A 204 28.91 15.86 18.25
C LYS A 204 27.73 16.55 18.96
N GLU A 205 28.00 17.15 20.13
CA GLU A 205 27.00 17.83 20.96
C GLU A 205 26.48 19.14 20.32
N ASP A 206 27.26 19.74 19.42
CA ASP A 206 26.92 21.01 18.78
C ASP A 206 26.23 20.83 17.42
N LEU A 207 24.94 21.15 17.34
CA LEU A 207 24.14 21.19 16.09
C LEU A 207 24.67 22.21 15.07
N SER A 208 25.47 23.19 15.50
CA SER A 208 26.03 24.24 14.65
C SER A 208 27.19 23.78 13.75
N LYS A 209 27.78 22.62 14.05
CA LYS A 209 28.94 22.07 13.30
C LYS A 209 28.55 20.97 12.29
N VAL A 210 27.27 20.74 12.08
CA VAL A 210 26.78 19.74 11.11
C VAL A 210 26.88 20.32 9.70
N THR A 211 27.72 19.73 8.87
CA THR A 211 27.88 20.13 7.47
C THR A 211 26.89 19.40 6.57
N LEU A 212 26.64 19.92 5.36
CA LEU A 212 25.77 19.27 4.38
C LEU A 212 26.27 17.85 4.01
N ASN A 213 27.59 17.64 4.02
CA ASN A 213 28.21 16.35 3.77
C ASN A 213 27.87 15.32 4.86
N ASP A 214 27.86 15.73 6.13
CA ASP A 214 27.46 14.85 7.25
C ASP A 214 26.01 14.35 7.10
N LEU A 215 25.11 15.19 6.54
CA LEU A 215 23.72 14.82 6.29
C LEU A 215 23.58 13.84 5.11
N ILE A 216 24.40 14.01 4.06
CA ILE A 216 24.44 13.08 2.91
C ILE A 216 24.94 11.71 3.37
N ASP A 217 26.00 11.67 4.18
CA ASP A 217 26.55 10.42 4.72
C ASP A 217 25.55 9.71 5.63
N ARG A 218 24.83 10.46 6.46
CA ARG A 218 23.73 9.92 7.28
C ARG A 218 22.61 9.33 6.44
N LYS A 219 22.23 9.99 5.34
CA LYS A 219 21.21 9.47 4.43
C LYS A 219 21.67 8.16 3.77
N ARG A 220 22.90 8.13 3.23
CA ARG A 220 23.48 6.93 2.61
C ARG A 220 23.58 5.76 3.58
N ALA A 221 24.00 6.01 4.82
CA ALA A 221 24.08 4.96 5.84
C ALA A 221 22.69 4.40 6.20
N ARG A 222 21.67 5.26 6.29
CA ARG A 222 20.28 4.83 6.54
C ARG A 222 19.72 4.00 5.40
N GLU A 223 20.01 4.37 4.15
CA GLU A 223 19.60 3.61 2.96
C GLU A 223 20.32 2.25 2.91
N LYS A 224 21.61 2.19 3.23
CA LYS A 224 22.37 0.93 3.31
C LYS A 224 21.79 -0.03 4.36
N TYR A 225 21.44 0.49 5.54
CA TYR A 225 20.81 -0.32 6.60
C TYR A 225 19.42 -0.84 6.19
N GLN A 226 18.60 -0.02 5.52
CA GLN A 226 17.31 -0.47 5.00
C GLN A 226 17.46 -1.57 3.94
N MET A 227 18.49 -1.48 3.09
CA MET A 227 18.77 -2.51 2.09
C MET A 227 19.23 -3.82 2.74
N GLN A 228 20.12 -3.77 3.72
CA GLN A 228 20.55 -4.96 4.48
C GLN A 228 19.40 -5.59 5.25
N SER A 229 18.56 -4.79 5.92
CA SER A 229 17.37 -5.29 6.62
C SER A 229 16.42 -6.01 5.66
N LYS A 230 16.18 -5.47 4.46
CA LYS A 230 15.35 -6.12 3.44
C LYS A 230 15.98 -7.39 2.89
N GLN A 231 17.30 -7.42 2.73
CA GLN A 231 18.01 -8.63 2.31
C GLN A 231 17.91 -9.74 3.36
N ASN A 232 18.11 -9.41 4.64
CA ASN A 232 17.99 -10.38 5.73
C ASN A 232 16.53 -10.88 5.87
N GLU A 233 15.54 -9.99 5.70
CA GLU A 233 14.12 -10.37 5.72
C GLU A 233 13.74 -11.30 4.54
N MET A 234 14.40 -11.16 3.39
CA MET A 234 14.18 -12.06 2.24
C MET A 234 14.91 -13.40 2.34
N MET A 235 16.03 -13.47 3.08
CA MET A 235 16.80 -14.71 3.21
C MET A 235 16.13 -15.73 4.15
N GLY A 236 15.13 -15.31 4.94
CA GLY A 236 14.46 -16.18 5.90
C GLY A 236 15.40 -16.63 7.02
N ASP A 237 14.88 -16.86 8.22
CA ASP A 237 15.66 -17.53 9.25
C ASP A 237 15.94 -18.95 8.74
N GLU A 238 17.17 -19.22 8.28
CA GLU A 238 17.65 -20.58 8.10
C GLU A 238 17.45 -21.29 9.45
N ILE A 239 16.48 -22.20 9.49
CA ILE A 239 16.22 -23.06 10.64
C ILE A 239 17.49 -23.90 10.82
N ASP A 240 18.22 -23.64 11.89
CA ASP A 240 19.36 -24.46 12.33
C ASP A 240 18.87 -25.91 12.49
N LEU A 241 19.20 -26.77 11.51
CA LEU A 241 18.77 -28.17 11.43
C LEU A 241 19.66 -29.11 12.26
N ASP A 242 20.57 -28.59 13.08
CA ASP A 242 21.55 -29.37 13.84
C ASP A 242 21.01 -29.89 15.20
N GLU A 243 19.71 -29.76 15.47
CA GLU A 243 19.07 -30.26 16.72
C GLU A 243 17.92 -31.28 16.51
N LEU A 244 17.86 -31.96 15.36
CA LEU A 244 16.91 -33.07 15.10
C LEU A 244 17.56 -34.44 14.94
#